data_AF-A0A7I7SZC0-F1
#
_entry.id   AF-A0A7I7SZC0-F1
#
_cell.length_a   1.000
_cell.length_b   1.000
_cell.length_c   1.000
_cell.angle_alpha   90.00
_cell.angle_beta   90.00
_cell.angle_gamma   90.00
#
_symmetry.space_group_name_H-M   'P 1'
#
loop_
_entity.id
_entity.type
_entity.pdbx_description
1 polymer ?
#
loop_
_entity_poly.entity_id
_entity_poly.type
_entity_poly.pdbx_seq_one_letter_code
_entity_poly.pdbx_strand_id
1 'polypeptide(L)' 'MTELNPRSEGMRDAAAWLQANKNSDTKGRHAIAVNCDPTQLVDALTDTLLWVVRKQNIDFEHLLGVMRDAADIGEGNDDQ' A
#
# COMPACT_ATOMS: atom_id res chain seq x y z
N MET A 1 -6.46 0.54 29.70
CA MET A 1 -5.94 -0.08 28.47
C MET A 1 -6.65 0.59 27.33
N THR A 2 -5.94 1.45 26.58
CA THR A 2 -6.50 2.08 25.39
C THR A 2 -6.58 0.99 24.34
N GLU A 3 -7.79 0.54 24.00
CA GLU A 3 -7.99 -0.36 22.87
C GLU A 3 -7.44 0.37 21.64
N LEU A 4 -6.29 -0.11 21.14
CA LEU A 4 -5.76 0.30 19.85
C LEU A 4 -6.85 -0.07 18.84
N ASN A 5 -7.47 0.95 18.26
CA ASN A 5 -8.47 0.76 17.23
C ASN A 5 -7.79 -0.01 16.09
N PRO A 6 -8.19 -1.26 15.77
CA PRO A 6 -7.52 -2.09 14.75
C PRO A 6 -7.47 -1.37 13.39
N ARG A 7 -8.46 -0.51 13.11
CA ARG A 7 -8.46 0.36 11.94
C ARG A 7 -7.29 1.35 11.90
N SER A 8 -6.84 1.84 13.05
CA SER A 8 -5.71 2.76 13.16
C SER A 8 -4.36 2.06 12.98
N GLU A 9 -4.25 0.77 13.29
CA GLU A 9 -3.03 -0.01 13.07
C GLU A 9 -2.90 -0.38 11.58
N GLY A 10 -3.97 -0.90 10.96
CA GLY A 10 -3.97 -1.18 9.52
C GLY A 10 -3.66 0.05 8.65
N MET A 11 -4.16 1.24 9.02
CA MET A 11 -3.82 2.51 8.35
C MET A 11 -2.33 2.90 8.49
N ARG A 12 -1.71 2.60 9.64
CA ARG A 12 -0.28 2.87 9.86
C ARG A 12 0.59 1.92 9.04
N ASP A 13 0.24 0.64 9.01
CA ASP A 13 0.96 -0.37 8.24
C ASP A 13 0.82 -0.12 6.74
N ALA A 14 -0.36 0.26 6.27
CA ALA A 14 -0.57 0.69 4.88
C ALA A 14 0.28 1.92 4.52
N ALA A 15 0.35 2.94 5.39
CA ALA A 15 1.18 4.11 5.18
C ALA A 15 2.68 3.76 5.15
N ALA A 16 3.13 2.89 6.06
CA ALA A 16 4.50 2.39 6.09
C ALA A 16 4.84 1.59 4.83
N TRP A 17 3.91 0.77 4.36
CA TRP A 17 4.07 -0.02 3.14
C TRP A 17 4.18 0.88 1.91
N LEU A 18 3.31 1.90 1.79
CA LEU A 18 3.37 2.90 0.71
C LEU A 18 4.67 3.70 0.74
N GLN A 19 5.18 4.05 1.93
CA GLN A 19 6.45 4.74 2.07
C GLN A 19 7.64 3.86 1.66
N ALA A 20 7.63 2.57 2.01
CA ALA A 20 8.60 1.60 1.55
C ALA A 20 8.50 1.37 0.03
N ASN A 21 7.29 1.43 -0.53
CA ASN A 21 7.08 1.39 -1.98
C ASN A 21 7.70 2.60 -2.68
N LYS A 22 7.44 3.81 -2.18
CA LYS A 22 8.00 5.06 -2.70
C LYS A 22 9.53 5.08 -2.67
N ASN A 23 10.13 4.43 -1.68
CA ASN A 23 11.58 4.35 -1.51
C ASN A 23 12.22 3.16 -2.26
N SER A 24 11.44 2.38 -3.02
CA SER A 24 11.87 1.12 -3.63
C SER A 24 12.47 0.12 -2.62
N ASP A 25 12.08 0.20 -1.35
CA ASP A 25 12.54 -0.67 -0.28
C ASP A 25 11.72 -1.98 -0.25
N THR A 26 12.14 -2.93 -1.07
CA THR A 26 11.49 -4.25 -1.19
C THR A 26 11.54 -5.05 0.11
N LYS A 27 12.60 -4.90 0.92
CA LYS A 27 12.74 -5.60 2.21
C LYS A 27 11.77 -5.03 3.24
N GLY A 28 11.65 -3.71 3.31
CA GLY A 28 10.68 -3.02 4.15
C GLY A 28 9.23 -3.39 3.80
N ARG A 29 8.89 -3.41 2.50
CA ARG A 29 7.55 -3.84 2.04
C ARG A 29 7.22 -5.26 2.48
N HIS A 30 8.16 -6.20 2.30
CA HIS A 30 7.98 -7.59 2.73
C HIS A 30 7.84 -7.73 4.25
N ALA A 31 8.70 -7.03 5.01
CA ALA A 31 8.65 -7.08 6.48
C ALA A 31 7.30 -6.58 7.03
N ILE A 32 6.70 -5.57 6.39
CA ILE A 32 5.37 -5.09 6.76
C ILE A 32 4.31 -6.12 6.36
N ALA A 33 4.33 -6.60 5.12
CA ALA A 33 3.35 -7.57 4.60
C ALA A 33 3.30 -8.88 5.39
N VAL A 34 4.42 -9.31 5.98
CA VAL A 34 4.50 -10.54 6.79
C VAL A 34 3.99 -10.33 8.22
N ASN A 35 4.08 -9.11 8.76
CA ASN A 35 3.70 -8.81 10.13
C ASN A 35 2.29 -8.25 10.27
N CYS A 36 1.69 -7.75 9.18
CA CYS A 36 0.31 -7.27 9.16
C CYS A 36 -0.66 -8.39 8.77
N ASP A 37 -1.92 -8.26 9.20
CA ASP A 37 -3.00 -9.05 8.62
C ASP A 37 -3.19 -8.64 7.14
N PRO A 38 -3.11 -9.59 6.19
CA PRO A 38 -3.13 -9.28 4.77
C PRO A 38 -4.46 -8.66 4.32
N THR A 39 -5.58 -9.03 4.94
CA THR A 39 -6.89 -8.45 4.64
C THR A 39 -6.96 -7.01 5.14
N GLN A 40 -6.49 -6.74 6.35
CA GLN A 40 -6.46 -5.38 6.90
C GLN A 40 -5.53 -4.45 6.13
N LEU A 41 -4.37 -4.95 5.67
CA LEU A 41 -3.45 -4.16 4.85
C LEU A 41 -4.10 -3.78 3.51
N VAL A 42 -4.74 -4.74 2.82
CA VAL A 42 -5.43 -4.49 1.55
C VAL A 42 -6.59 -3.51 1.72
N ASP A 43 -7.41 -3.68 2.75
CA ASP A 43 -8.52 -2.77 3.04
C ASP A 43 -8.03 -1.35 3.32
N ALA A 44 -6.97 -1.20 4.13
CA ALA A 44 -6.40 0.10 4.47
C ALA A 44 -5.73 0.80 3.28
N LEU A 45 -5.02 0.05 2.42
CA LEU A 45 -4.47 0.55 1.17
C LEU A 45 -5.59 1.02 0.22
N THR A 46 -6.66 0.23 0.11
CA THR A 46 -7.81 0.54 -0.73
C THR A 46 -8.54 1.80 -0.24
N ASP A 47 -8.81 1.91 1.06
CA ASP A 47 -9.39 3.11 1.69
C ASP A 47 -8.54 4.36 1.39
N THR A 48 -7.21 4.24 1.51
CA THR A 48 -6.25 5.32 1.24
C THR A 48 -6.31 5.75 -0.22
N LEU A 49 -6.31 4.80 -1.15
CA LEU A 49 -6.35 5.08 -2.59
C LEU A 49 -7.68 5.70 -3.02
N LEU A 50 -8.80 5.20 -2.51
CA LEU A 50 -10.13 5.76 -2.76
C LEU A 50 -10.24 7.20 -2.22
N TRP A 51 -9.64 7.47 -1.06
CA TRP A 51 -9.58 8.84 -0.53
C TRP A 51 -8.77 9.77 -1.44
N VAL A 52 -7.61 9.34 -1.94
CA VAL A 52 -6.78 10.12 -2.87
C VAL A 52 -7.54 10.39 -4.16
N VAL A 53 -8.16 9.38 -4.77
CA VAL A 53 -8.99 9.51 -5.98
C VAL A 53 -10.08 10.55 -5.78
N ARG A 54 -10.82 10.45 -4.67
CA ARG A 54 -11.93 11.35 -4.37
C ARG A 54 -11.48 12.78 -4.10
N LYS A 55 -10.27 12.98 -3.55
CA LYS A 55 -9.70 14.30 -3.26
C LYS A 55 -9.06 14.97 -4.47
N GLN A 56 -8.39 14.20 -5.32
CA GLN A 56 -7.65 14.69 -6.47
C GLN A 56 -8.50 14.70 -7.75
N ASN A 57 -9.75 14.21 -7.69
CA ASN A 57 -10.62 14.02 -8.86
C ASN A 57 -9.92 13.22 -9.97
N ILE A 58 -9.10 12.23 -9.56
CA ILE A 58 -8.38 11.35 -10.47
C ILE A 58 -9.38 10.32 -10.98
N ASP A 59 -9.38 10.08 -12.29
CA ASP A 59 -10.22 9.04 -12.86
C ASP A 59 -9.78 7.65 -12.39
N PHE A 60 -10.75 6.77 -12.12
CA PHE A 60 -10.48 5.43 -11.58
C PHE A 60 -9.59 4.60 -12.52
N GLU A 61 -9.71 4.78 -13.84
CA GLU A 61 -8.86 4.11 -14.82
C GLU A 61 -7.40 4.56 -14.71
N HIS A 62 -7.18 5.83 -14.40
CA HIS A 62 -5.83 6.36 -14.16
C HIS A 62 -5.21 5.77 -12.89
N LEU A 63 -6.02 5.61 -11.83
CA LEU A 63 -5.57 4.93 -10.61
C LEU A 63 -5.21 3.47 -10.89
N LEU A 64 -6.06 2.74 -11.62
CA LEU A 64 -5.80 1.35 -11.99
C LEU A 64 -4.53 1.22 -12.84
N GLY A 65 -4.29 2.16 -13.75
CA GLY A 65 -3.04 2.23 -14.52
C GLY A 65 -1.81 2.37 -13.63
N VAL A 66 -1.84 3.30 -12.66
CA VAL A 66 -0.75 3.51 -11.70
C VAL A 66 -0.54 2.28 -10.80
N MET A 67 -1.61 1.63 -10.36
CA MET A 67 -1.51 0.43 -9.53
C MET A 67 -0.97 -0.77 -10.31
N ARG A 68 -1.38 -0.91 -11.57
CA ARG A 68 -0.86 -1.95 -12.47
C ARG A 68 0.61 -1.75 -12.74
N ASP A 69 1.03 -0.52 -13.02
CA ASP A 69 2.44 -0.15 -13.21
C ASP A 69 3.24 -0.43 -11.92
N ALA A 70 2.72 -0.05 -10.76
CA ALA A 70 3.34 -0.36 -9.47
C ALA A 70 3.45 -1.86 -9.17
N ALA A 71 2.53 -2.68 -9.67
CA ALA A 71 2.58 -4.14 -9.56
C ALA A 71 3.58 -4.76 -10.55
N ASP A 72 3.75 -4.15 -11.73
CA ASP A 72 4.66 -4.59 -12.81
C ASP A 72 6.15 -4.35 -12.47
N ILE A 73 6.45 -3.37 -11.60
CA ILE A 73 7.82 -3.13 -11.07
C ILE A 73 8.34 -4.32 -10.22
N GLY A 74 7.52 -5.34 -9.98
CA GLY A 74 7.90 -6.58 -9.31
C GLY A 74 8.64 -7.62 -10.16
N GLU A 75 8.70 -7.50 -11.49
CA GLU A 75 9.29 -8.53 -12.39
C GLU A 75 10.66 -8.17 -13.01
N GLY A 76 11.34 -7.13 -12.54
CA GLY A 76 12.58 -6.68 -13.17
C GLY A 76 13.69 -6.25 -12.22
N ASN A 77 14.23 -7.15 -11.38
CA ASN A 77 15.66 -7.09 -11.03
C ASN A 77 16.21 -8.37 -10.35
N ASP A 78 15.96 -9.54 -10.91
CA ASP A 78 16.87 -10.67 -10.76
C ASP A 78 17.68 -10.77 -12.07
N ASP A 79 19.00 -10.62 -11.98
CA ASP A 79 20.01 -10.79 -13.04
C ASP A 79 20.37 -9.56 -13.94
N GLN A 80 21.26 -8.68 -13.43
CA GLN A 80 22.55 -8.35 -14.08
C GLN A 80 23.47 -7.49 -13.19
#